data_AF-I6S240-F1
#
_entry.id   AF-I6S240-F1
#
_cell.length_a   1.000
_cell.length_b   1.000
_cell.length_c   1.000
_cell.angle_alpha   90.00
_cell.angle_beta   90.00
_cell.angle_gamma   90.00
#
_symmetry.space_group_name_H-M   'P 1'
#
loop_
_entity.id
_entity.type
_entity.pdbx_description
1 polymer ?
#
loop_
_entity_poly.entity_id
_entity_poly.type
_entity_poly.pdbx_seq_one_letter_code
_entity_poly.pdbx_strand_id
1 'polypeptide(L)'
;MTSDQLEEVAHHLEAELHETQVQLTHEKCKEKQSQLKKKRRMYKKYLRQVQTDYLPRKQKYERYAQLFQERNSFSKTDTDATFMRMKDDYMRNGQLKPGYNLQIATENQYVLSYELFPNPTDTKTLNPFLDSFFRPT
;
A
#
# COMPACT_ATOMS: atom_id res chain seq x y z
N MET A 1 -14.32 0.64 -4.63
CA MET A 1 -13.56 -0.44 -5.29
C MET A 1 -12.48 -0.92 -4.34
N THR A 2 -12.82 -1.89 -3.50
CA THR A 2 -11.90 -2.67 -2.64
C THR A 2 -11.27 -3.81 -3.45
N SER A 3 -10.26 -4.49 -2.91
CA SER A 3 -9.72 -5.72 -3.51
C SER A 3 -10.80 -6.80 -3.65
N ASP A 4 -11.67 -6.95 -2.65
CA ASP A 4 -12.81 -7.88 -2.69
C ASP A 4 -13.72 -7.64 -3.91
N GLN A 5 -14.01 -6.36 -4.22
CA GLN A 5 -14.83 -6.00 -5.39
C GLN A 5 -14.13 -6.36 -6.71
N LEU A 6 -12.78 -6.36 -6.75
CA LEU A 6 -12.03 -6.82 -7.93
C LEU A 6 -11.99 -8.35 -8.02
N GLU A 7 -12.02 -9.06 -6.89
CA GLU A 7 -12.15 -10.52 -6.83
C GLU A 7 -13.52 -10.97 -7.35
N GLU A 8 -14.60 -10.30 -6.94
CA GLU A 8 -15.95 -10.53 -7.47
C GLU A 8 -16.02 -10.34 -8.99
N VAL A 9 -15.40 -9.26 -9.51
CA VAL A 9 -15.31 -9.02 -10.95
C VAL A 9 -14.52 -10.11 -11.67
N ALA A 10 -13.44 -10.62 -11.07
CA ALA A 10 -12.67 -11.71 -11.63
C ALA A 10 -13.50 -13.00 -11.72
N HIS A 11 -14.26 -13.35 -10.68
CA HIS A 11 -15.14 -14.50 -10.68
C HIS A 11 -16.27 -14.39 -11.70
N HIS A 12 -16.86 -13.20 -11.86
CA HIS A 12 -17.86 -12.97 -12.90
C HIS A 12 -17.28 -13.18 -14.31
N LEU A 13 -16.06 -12.66 -14.57
CA LEU A 13 -15.37 -12.86 -15.84
C LEU A 13 -15.01 -14.33 -16.10
N GLU A 14 -14.68 -15.09 -15.05
CA GLU A 14 -14.45 -16.55 -15.13
C GLU A 14 -15.73 -17.30 -15.51
N ALA A 15 -16.86 -16.95 -14.88
CA ALA A 15 -18.17 -17.54 -15.19
C ALA A 15 -18.57 -17.24 -16.65
N GLU A 16 -18.50 -15.99 -17.10
CA GLU A 16 -18.81 -15.61 -18.48
C GLU A 16 -17.88 -16.28 -19.50
N LEU A 17 -16.60 -16.48 -19.16
CA LEU A 17 -15.66 -17.23 -19.98
C LEU A 17 -16.04 -18.69 -20.11
N HIS A 18 -16.42 -19.32 -19.00
CA HIS A 18 -16.85 -20.70 -18.98
C HIS A 18 -18.12 -20.89 -19.82
N GLU A 19 -19.13 -20.03 -19.63
CA GLU A 19 -20.35 -20.04 -20.44
C GLU A 19 -20.07 -19.85 -21.93
N THR A 20 -19.21 -18.89 -22.29
CA THR A 20 -18.81 -18.65 -23.68
C THR A 20 -18.10 -19.87 -24.28
N GLN A 21 -17.29 -20.56 -23.49
CA GLN A 21 -16.59 -21.78 -23.91
C GLN A 21 -17.57 -22.95 -24.12
N VAL A 22 -18.57 -23.11 -23.23
CA VAL A 22 -19.65 -24.09 -23.38
C VAL A 22 -20.46 -23.81 -24.65
N GLN A 23 -20.92 -22.57 -24.86
CA GLN A 23 -21.64 -22.17 -26.07
C GLN A 23 -20.84 -22.47 -27.34
N LEU A 24 -19.53 -22.22 -27.33
CA LEU A 24 -18.65 -22.50 -28.47
C LEU A 24 -18.62 -24.00 -28.86
N THR A 25 -18.78 -24.92 -27.89
CA THR A 25 -18.76 -26.37 -28.16
C THR A 25 -20.04 -26.87 -28.83
N HIS A 26 -21.16 -26.19 -28.61
CA HIS A 26 -22.48 -26.60 -29.12
C HIS A 26 -22.86 -25.86 -30.42
N GLU A 27 -22.29 -24.68 -30.65
CA GLU A 27 -22.63 -23.82 -31.78
C GLU A 27 -22.01 -24.31 -33.11
N LYS A 28 -22.84 -24.60 -34.12
CA LYS A 28 -22.39 -25.09 -35.44
C LYS A 28 -22.27 -23.99 -36.50
N CYS A 29 -22.88 -22.83 -36.28
CA CYS A 29 -22.86 -21.72 -37.22
C CYS A 29 -21.52 -20.96 -37.19
N LYS A 30 -20.84 -20.83 -38.35
CA LYS A 30 -19.51 -20.18 -38.47
C LYS A 30 -19.49 -18.72 -37.99
N GLU A 31 -20.54 -17.96 -38.30
CA GLU A 31 -20.63 -16.54 -37.92
C GLU A 31 -20.73 -16.37 -36.41
N LYS A 32 -21.61 -17.14 -35.77
CA LYS A 32 -21.77 -17.16 -34.31
C LYS A 32 -20.51 -17.65 -33.59
N GLN A 33 -19.84 -18.68 -34.13
CA GLN A 33 -18.54 -19.12 -33.60
C GLN A 33 -17.47 -18.00 -33.66
N SER A 34 -17.45 -17.21 -34.74
CA SER A 34 -16.50 -16.09 -34.86
C SER A 34 -16.75 -15.03 -33.78
N GLN A 35 -18.01 -14.69 -33.53
CA GLN A 35 -18.40 -13.74 -32.47
C GLN A 35 -18.04 -14.27 -31.06
N LEU A 36 -18.33 -15.54 -30.78
CA LEU A 36 -17.98 -16.18 -29.50
C LEU A 36 -16.46 -16.26 -29.29
N LYS A 37 -15.67 -16.54 -30.33
CA LYS A 37 -14.19 -16.50 -30.25
C LYS A 37 -13.67 -15.10 -29.92
N LYS A 38 -14.29 -14.04 -30.47
CA LYS A 38 -13.96 -12.65 -30.12
C LYS A 38 -14.29 -12.34 -28.65
N LYS A 39 -15.49 -12.71 -28.18
CA LYS A 39 -15.88 -12.56 -26.77
C LYS A 39 -14.93 -13.31 -25.83
N ARG A 40 -14.59 -14.56 -26.13
CA ARG A 40 -13.64 -15.35 -25.35
C ARG A 40 -12.27 -14.68 -25.23
N ARG A 41 -11.73 -14.17 -26.36
CA ARG A 41 -10.46 -13.43 -26.36
C ARG A 41 -10.55 -12.17 -25.50
N MET A 42 -11.70 -11.49 -25.55
CA MET A 42 -11.95 -10.27 -24.81
C MET A 42 -11.98 -10.54 -23.30
N TYR A 43 -12.82 -11.46 -22.84
CA TYR A 43 -12.91 -11.79 -21.42
C TYR A 43 -11.59 -12.35 -20.88
N LYS A 44 -10.87 -13.19 -21.66
CA LYS A 44 -9.55 -13.69 -21.25
C LYS A 44 -8.54 -12.57 -21.09
N LYS A 45 -8.61 -11.53 -21.92
CA LYS A 45 -7.75 -10.33 -21.77
C LYS A 45 -8.08 -9.59 -20.49
N TYR A 46 -9.36 -9.32 -20.22
CA TYR A 46 -9.78 -8.59 -19.02
C TYR A 46 -9.47 -9.35 -17.74
N LEU A 47 -9.77 -10.65 -17.69
CA LEU A 47 -9.43 -11.52 -16.56
C LEU A 47 -7.93 -11.46 -16.27
N ARG A 48 -7.08 -11.55 -17.30
CA ARG A 48 -5.63 -11.42 -17.13
C ARG A 48 -5.25 -10.05 -16.56
N GLN A 49 -5.83 -8.96 -17.05
CA GLN A 49 -5.54 -7.61 -16.52
C GLN A 49 -5.93 -7.49 -15.04
N VAL A 50 -7.10 -7.99 -14.67
CA VAL A 50 -7.57 -7.97 -13.28
C VAL A 50 -6.65 -8.80 -12.38
N GLN A 51 -6.40 -10.06 -12.73
CA GLN A 51 -5.62 -10.99 -11.89
C GLN A 51 -4.13 -10.64 -11.80
N THR A 52 -3.52 -10.17 -12.89
CA THR A 52 -2.06 -9.96 -12.93
C THR A 52 -1.61 -8.55 -12.55
N ASP A 53 -2.45 -7.53 -12.71
CA ASP A 53 -2.09 -6.13 -12.48
C ASP A 53 -2.97 -5.50 -11.40
N TYR A 54 -4.28 -5.41 -11.64
CA TYR A 54 -5.15 -4.58 -10.80
C TYR A 54 -5.33 -5.13 -9.38
N LEU A 55 -5.62 -6.42 -9.26
CA LEU A 55 -5.84 -7.09 -7.97
C LEU A 55 -4.60 -7.06 -7.07
N PRO A 56 -3.40 -7.51 -7.51
CA PRO A 56 -2.21 -7.46 -6.67
C PRO A 56 -1.80 -6.02 -6.33
N ARG A 57 -1.98 -5.07 -7.26
CA ARG A 57 -1.70 -3.65 -7.00
C ARG A 57 -2.67 -3.06 -5.98
N LYS A 58 -3.95 -3.44 -6.02
CA LYS A 58 -4.96 -2.96 -5.08
C LYS A 58 -4.72 -3.51 -3.68
N GLN A 59 -4.51 -4.81 -3.55
CA GLN A 59 -4.17 -5.46 -2.26
C GLN A 59 -2.91 -4.83 -1.64
N LYS A 60 -1.90 -4.52 -2.47
CA LYS A 60 -0.70 -3.81 -2.03
C LYS A 60 -1.02 -2.43 -1.45
N TYR A 61 -1.84 -1.63 -2.12
CA TYR A 61 -2.20 -0.30 -1.62
C TYR A 61 -3.09 -0.34 -0.39
N GLU A 62 -3.95 -1.34 -0.24
CA GLU A 62 -4.74 -1.53 0.98
C GLU A 62 -3.85 -1.88 2.17
N ARG A 63 -2.87 -2.78 1.98
CA ARG A 63 -1.84 -3.02 3.01
C ARG A 63 -1.06 -1.76 3.35
N TYR A 64 -0.71 -0.95 2.34
CA TYR A 64 0.00 0.31 2.59
C TYR A 64 -0.87 1.32 3.34
N ALA A 65 -2.17 1.40 3.04
CA ALA A 65 -3.11 2.25 3.77
C ALA A 65 -3.23 1.84 5.24
N GLN A 66 -3.26 0.53 5.53
CA GLN A 66 -3.24 0.00 6.89
C GLN A 66 -1.94 0.36 7.64
N LEU A 67 -0.79 0.33 6.96
CA LEU A 67 0.51 0.69 7.55
C LEU A 67 0.68 2.20 7.76
N PHE A 68 0.12 3.03 6.87
CA PHE A 68 0.18 4.48 6.99
C PHE A 68 -0.49 4.97 8.27
N GLN A 69 -1.66 4.42 8.62
CA GLN A 69 -2.47 4.94 9.73
C GLN A 69 -2.66 6.46 9.56
N GLU A 70 -2.14 7.28 10.47
CA GLU A 70 -2.15 8.75 10.40
C GLU A 70 -0.93 9.37 9.69
N ARG A 71 0.05 8.56 9.29
CA ARG A 71 1.33 8.98 8.69
C ARG A 71 1.23 9.07 7.17
N ASN A 72 2.01 9.98 6.58
CA ASN A 72 2.02 10.21 5.12
C ASN A 72 3.05 9.37 4.35
N SER A 73 4.03 8.76 5.03
CA SER A 73 5.11 7.98 4.42
C SER A 73 5.59 6.88 5.36
N PHE A 74 6.24 5.84 4.83
CA PHE A 74 6.99 4.85 5.63
C PHE A 74 8.14 4.26 4.80
N SER A 75 9.19 3.74 5.43
CA SER A 75 10.27 3.02 4.73
C SER A 75 9.85 1.61 4.37
N LYS A 76 10.22 1.14 3.17
CA LYS A 76 9.97 -0.25 2.77
C LYS A 76 10.71 -1.28 3.62
N THR A 77 11.86 -0.90 4.20
CA THR A 77 12.69 -1.79 5.03
C THR A 77 12.32 -1.73 6.51
N ASP A 78 11.86 -0.57 6.96
CA ASP A 78 11.44 -0.30 8.34
C ASP A 78 10.13 0.49 8.29
N THR A 79 9.01 -0.20 8.44
CA THR A 79 7.68 0.40 8.27
C THR A 79 7.34 1.43 9.34
N ASP A 80 8.11 1.47 10.43
CA ASP A 80 7.89 2.41 11.53
C ASP A 80 8.62 3.74 11.27
N ALA A 81 9.66 3.74 10.43
CA ALA A 81 10.39 4.93 10.04
C ALA A 81 9.63 5.72 8.96
N THR A 82 9.57 7.05 9.10
CA THR A 82 8.98 7.93 8.09
C THR A 82 10.05 8.66 7.30
N PHE A 83 9.73 9.00 6.06
CA PHE A 83 10.63 9.78 5.22
C PHE A 83 10.63 11.24 5.68
N MET A 84 11.82 11.70 6.09
CA MET A 84 12.05 13.05 6.58
C MET A 84 13.04 13.76 5.66
N ARG A 85 12.88 15.08 5.52
CA ARG A 85 13.85 15.91 4.82
C ARG A 85 15.07 16.06 5.73
N MET A 86 16.18 15.43 5.36
CA MET A 86 17.43 15.57 6.10
C MET A 86 17.98 16.98 5.94
N LYS A 87 18.80 17.40 6.91
CA LYS A 87 19.56 18.66 6.83
C LYS A 87 20.39 18.66 5.54
N ASP A 88 20.44 19.82 4.89
CA ASP A 88 21.29 20.01 3.72
C ASP A 88 22.74 19.69 4.09
N ASP A 89 23.37 18.84 3.27
CA ASP A 89 24.81 18.61 3.35
C ASP A 89 25.56 19.82 2.77
N TYR A 90 26.90 19.78 2.81
CA TYR A 90 27.74 20.82 2.23
C TYR A 90 27.43 21.10 0.75
N MET A 91 26.88 20.10 0.03
CA MET A 91 26.49 20.18 -1.37
C MET A 91 25.02 20.62 -1.57
N ARG A 92 24.31 21.00 -0.49
CA ARG A 92 22.89 21.38 -0.49
C ARG A 92 21.93 20.28 -0.97
N ASN A 93 22.31 19.02 -0.77
CA ASN A 93 21.51 17.86 -1.11
C ASN A 93 20.71 17.38 0.11
N GLY A 94 19.73 18.17 0.58
CA GLY A 94 18.78 17.69 1.58
C GLY A 94 18.01 16.47 1.04
N GLN A 95 18.50 15.28 1.34
CA GLN A 95 17.89 14.06 0.81
C GLN A 95 16.71 13.66 1.68
N LEU A 96 15.63 13.19 1.05
CA LEU A 96 14.55 12.53 1.76
C LEU A 96 15.03 11.14 2.17
N LYS A 97 15.18 10.90 3.47
CA LYS A 97 15.62 9.61 4.02
C LYS A 97 14.66 9.15 5.11
N PRO A 98 14.46 7.83 5.26
CA PRO A 98 13.69 7.33 6.39
C PRO A 98 14.46 7.57 7.69
N GLY A 99 13.75 7.98 8.73
CA GLY A 99 14.35 8.24 10.04
C GLY A 99 13.31 8.36 11.14
N TYR A 100 13.81 8.71 12.32
CA TYR A 100 13.04 9.02 13.52
C TYR A 100 13.59 10.31 14.12
N ASN A 101 12.71 11.10 14.74
CA ASN A 101 13.11 12.18 15.62
C ASN A 101 13.28 11.63 17.03
N LEU A 102 14.49 11.73 17.58
CA LEU A 102 14.83 11.28 18.93
C LEU A 102 14.67 12.45 19.90
N GLN A 103 13.86 12.29 20.95
CA GLN A 103 13.85 13.20 22.09
C GLN A 103 14.53 12.55 23.29
N ILE A 104 15.28 13.35 24.05
CA ILE A 104 16.05 12.89 25.20
C ILE A 104 15.84 13.88 26.34
N ALA A 105 15.43 13.39 27.51
CA ALA A 105 15.41 14.17 28.75
C ALA A 105 16.73 13.93 29.48
N THR A 106 17.43 15.01 29.81
CA THR A 106 18.67 14.95 30.58
C THR A 106 18.61 15.87 31.79
N GLU A 107 19.20 15.43 32.90
CA GLU A 107 19.35 16.22 34.11
C GLU A 107 20.72 15.92 34.73
N ASN A 108 21.49 16.96 35.08
CA ASN A 108 22.80 16.82 35.73
C ASN A 108 23.75 15.82 35.03
N GLN A 109 23.80 15.85 33.69
CA GLN A 109 24.59 14.93 32.84
C GLN A 109 24.09 13.46 32.81
N TYR A 110 22.93 13.17 33.39
CA TYR A 110 22.27 11.87 33.28
C TYR A 110 21.16 11.90 32.23
N VAL A 111 20.98 10.80 31.52
CA VAL A 111 19.81 10.58 30.66
C VAL A 111 18.69 9.99 31.52
N LEU A 112 17.58 10.71 31.62
CA LEU A 112 16.41 10.29 32.40
C LEU A 112 15.43 9.48 31.54
N SER A 113 15.25 9.87 30.28
CA SER A 113 14.33 9.22 29.35
C SER A 113 14.73 9.52 27.90
N TYR A 114 14.32 8.65 26.99
CA TYR A 114 14.44 8.85 25.56
C TYR A 114 13.23 8.24 24.84
N GLU A 115 12.83 8.84 23.72
CA GLU A 115 11.75 8.30 22.89
C GLU A 115 11.95 8.62 21.41
N LEU A 116 11.50 7.71 20.56
CA LEU A 116 11.62 7.79 19.11
C LEU A 116 10.28 8.13 18.48
N PHE A 117 10.26 9.19 17.69
CA PHE A 117 9.05 9.66 17.04
C PHE A 117 9.15 9.53 15.52
N PRO A 118 8.15 8.91 14.88
CA PRO A 118 8.08 8.80 13.42
C PRO A 118 7.57 10.09 12.77
N ASN A 119 7.57 11.23 13.47
CA ASN A 119 7.02 12.49 12.96
C ASN A 119 8.08 13.20 12.12
N PRO A 120 7.79 13.66 10.87
CA PRO A 120 8.81 14.30 10.03
C PRO A 120 9.46 15.55 10.63
N THR A 121 8.75 16.23 11.52
CA THR A 121 9.21 17.39 12.30
C THR A 121 9.02 17.10 13.79
N ASP A 122 9.90 17.65 14.62
CA ASP A 122 9.93 17.54 16.09
C ASP A 122 8.88 18.42 16.78
N THR A 123 8.22 19.33 16.06
CA THR A 123 7.23 20.25 16.62
C THR A 123 6.05 19.57 17.35
N LYS A 124 5.73 18.32 17.00
CA LYS A 124 4.62 17.56 17.59
C LYS A 124 5.07 16.50 18.61
N THR A 125 6.36 16.37 18.87
CA THR A 125 6.90 15.24 19.65
C THR A 125 7.00 15.55 21.15
N LEU A 126 7.06 16.83 21.53
CA LEU A 126 7.21 17.24 22.93
C LEU A 126 6.04 16.81 23.83
N ASN A 127 4.80 17.07 23.43
CA ASN A 127 3.64 16.71 24.28
C ASN A 127 3.56 15.19 24.50
N PRO A 128 3.62 14.34 23.44
CA PRO A 128 3.68 12.89 23.62
C PRO A 128 4.84 12.42 24.50
N PHE A 129 6.02 13.02 24.35
CA PHE A 129 7.19 12.68 25.15
C PHE A 129 7.00 13.02 26.63
N LEU A 130 6.41 14.17 26.95
CA LEU A 130 6.12 14.53 28.35
C LEU A 130 5.04 13.61 28.94
N ASP A 131 4.00 13.29 28.18
CA ASP A 131 2.96 12.34 28.63
C ASP A 131 3.55 10.95 28.94
N SER A 132 4.51 10.50 28.13
CA SER A 132 5.27 9.27 28.33
C SER A 132 6.20 9.37 29.55
N PHE A 133 6.94 10.48 29.68
CA PHE A 133 7.89 10.74 30.78
C PHE A 133 7.21 10.81 32.15
N PHE A 134 6.01 11.41 32.24
CA PHE A 134 5.27 11.54 33.50
C PHE A 134 4.34 10.36 33.79
N ARG A 135 4.23 9.38 32.89
CA ARG A 135 3.40 8.19 33.13
C ARG A 135 4.10 7.29 34.16
N PRO A 136 3.49 7.00 35.33
CA PRO A 136 4.08 6.08 36.28
C PRO A 136 4.09 4.67 35.68
N THR A 137 5.27 4.04 35.69
CA THR A 137 5.48 2.63 35.34
C THR A 137 4.93 1.68 36.38
#